data_AF-A0A8H5I2Q7-F1
#
_entry.id   AF-A0A8H5I2Q7-F1
#
_cell.length_a   1.000
_cell.length_b   1.000
_cell.length_c   1.000
_cell.angle_alpha   90.00
_cell.angle_beta   90.00
_cell.angle_gamma   90.00
#
_symmetry.space_group_name_H-M   'P 1'
#
loop_
_entity.id
_entity.type
_entity.pdbx_description
1 polymer ?
#
loop_
_entity_poly.entity_id
_entity_poly.type
_entity_poly.pdbx_seq_one_letter_code
_entity_poly.pdbx_strand_id
1 'polypeptide(L)'
;MTEASLTRLNNVASHELIGAGVRNVNVSLQYYDRQLAASLPNFAYFHIYGLQRHLGDLKAGMSSEDSPLKPSYQVPEWITADLLDVGEDMISAWENVYCEDPDKPDRDPPGYIGYRNVLRDAHREYKALFEAQEEMRSSGRFLSSIASAMPKMPFATSLRISDRPNRIQEKDAYFLDRDYYVSMRALMLAPHTWSDAAVLYTRPDFEPPCEFLYKMPVAVHEAGTVLRQITIQCSTPWSYETLRMSPSERLSLVASVQNLDAFSLLVDGINGRNGWILPIVDGAPGIVFDLLTSFISISSLSKLTIAFPEFGLRPSSLIEVLNGTPHARPRTVRLKGAAFYLGELQEYLDHFDLPCELVLEIPDLIEGSWADLAECLRSHPMVSTAIHSSWGGDFESPEKRTQWISDEEKRLNDYLQKKTHVNPFINNNA
;
A
#
# COMPACT_ATOMS: atom_id res chain seq x y z
N MET A 1 -9.65 -10.58 -6.29
CA MET A 1 -10.84 -10.65 -7.19
C MET A 1 -11.07 -12.09 -7.66
N THR A 2 -11.95 -12.87 -7.03
CA THR A 2 -12.22 -14.29 -7.41
C THR A 2 -13.67 -14.69 -7.17
N GLU A 3 -14.17 -15.68 -7.92
CA GLU A 3 -15.57 -16.13 -7.79
C GLU A 3 -15.89 -16.77 -6.45
N ALA A 4 -14.96 -17.56 -5.92
CA ALA A 4 -15.10 -18.14 -4.59
C ALA A 4 -15.30 -17.06 -3.52
N SER A 5 -14.59 -15.93 -3.63
CA SER A 5 -14.71 -14.81 -2.70
C SER A 5 -16.05 -14.09 -2.84
N LEU A 6 -16.53 -13.85 -4.07
CA LEU A 6 -17.84 -13.23 -4.31
C LEU A 6 -19.00 -14.12 -3.87
N THR A 7 -18.90 -15.43 -4.12
CA THR A 7 -19.88 -16.41 -3.64
C THR A 7 -19.93 -16.42 -2.11
N ARG A 8 -18.76 -16.41 -1.45
CA ARG A 8 -18.69 -16.32 0.01
C ARG A 8 -19.28 -15.02 0.54
N LEU A 9 -18.99 -13.88 -0.10
CA LEU A 9 -19.57 -12.59 0.26
C LEU A 9 -21.11 -12.64 0.18
N ASN A 10 -21.65 -13.17 -0.91
CA ASN A 10 -23.09 -13.31 -1.10
C ASN A 10 -23.74 -14.25 -0.06
N ASN A 11 -23.09 -15.36 0.27
CA ASN A 11 -23.56 -16.28 1.31
C ASN A 11 -23.58 -15.61 2.69
N VAL A 12 -22.54 -14.86 3.03
CA VAL A 12 -22.47 -14.09 4.29
C VAL A 12 -23.54 -13.01 4.32
N ALA A 13 -23.67 -12.24 3.25
CA ALA A 13 -24.61 -11.12 3.14
C ALA A 13 -26.07 -11.59 3.18
N SER A 14 -26.38 -12.78 2.68
CA SER A 14 -27.74 -13.34 2.65
C SER A 14 -28.11 -14.08 3.94
N HIS A 15 -27.15 -14.32 4.84
CA HIS A 15 -27.42 -14.98 6.12
C HIS A 15 -27.82 -13.94 7.18
N GLU A 16 -29.05 -14.02 7.70
CA GLU A 16 -29.62 -13.00 8.60
C GLU A 16 -28.73 -12.65 9.80
N LEU A 17 -28.28 -13.64 10.56
CA LEU A 17 -27.45 -13.41 11.76
C LEU A 17 -26.01 -12.96 11.42
N ILE A 18 -25.39 -13.58 10.43
CA ILE A 18 -23.99 -13.28 10.09
C ILE A 18 -23.90 -11.92 9.41
N GLY A 19 -24.76 -11.64 8.43
CA GLY A 19 -24.83 -10.37 7.72
C GLY A 19 -25.08 -9.18 8.65
N ALA A 20 -25.96 -9.34 9.65
CA ALA A 20 -26.18 -8.34 10.69
C ALA A 20 -24.96 -8.14 11.61
N GLY A 21 -24.05 -9.11 11.69
CA GLY A 21 -22.79 -9.00 12.42
C GLY A 21 -21.67 -8.29 11.66
N VAL A 22 -21.76 -8.20 10.33
CA VAL A 22 -20.71 -7.59 9.51
C VAL A 22 -20.64 -6.08 9.78
N ARG A 23 -19.42 -5.56 9.93
CA ARG A 23 -19.13 -4.13 10.13
C ARG A 23 -18.21 -3.56 9.06
N ASN A 24 -17.35 -4.40 8.51
CA ASN A 24 -16.32 -4.01 7.58
C ASN A 24 -16.22 -5.04 6.44
N VAL A 25 -16.14 -4.54 5.22
CA VAL A 25 -15.90 -5.35 4.02
C VAL A 25 -14.51 -5.03 3.49
N ASN A 26 -13.69 -6.08 3.37
CA ASN A 26 -12.33 -6.00 2.84
C ASN A 26 -12.34 -6.44 1.37
N VAL A 27 -11.97 -5.54 0.48
CA VAL A 27 -11.81 -5.77 -0.95
C VAL A 27 -10.33 -5.90 -1.25
N SER A 28 -9.92 -7.09 -1.68
CA SER A 28 -8.56 -7.34 -2.16
C SER A 28 -8.45 -7.08 -3.66
N LEU A 29 -7.58 -6.13 -4.02
CA LEU A 29 -7.22 -5.72 -5.37
C LEU A 29 -5.85 -6.26 -5.81
N GLN A 30 -5.41 -7.37 -5.21
CA GLN A 30 -4.34 -8.18 -5.79
C GLN A 30 -4.74 -8.63 -7.19
N TYR A 31 -3.78 -8.65 -8.10
CA TYR A 31 -4.03 -8.88 -9.52
C TYR A 31 -3.12 -9.95 -10.13
N TYR A 32 -3.57 -10.56 -11.21
CA TYR A 32 -2.75 -11.41 -12.05
C TYR A 32 -2.17 -10.57 -13.19
N ASP A 33 -0.89 -10.75 -13.44
CA ASP A 33 -0.16 -9.93 -14.37
C ASP A 33 -0.31 -10.42 -15.82
N ARG A 34 -0.55 -9.47 -16.73
CA ARG A 34 -0.76 -9.77 -18.15
C ARG A 34 0.49 -10.33 -18.83
N GLN A 35 1.68 -9.80 -18.54
CA GLN A 35 2.91 -10.27 -19.20
C GLN A 35 3.33 -11.63 -18.65
N LEU A 36 3.15 -11.87 -17.35
CA LEU A 36 3.37 -13.19 -16.76
C LEU A 36 2.40 -14.23 -17.32
N ALA A 37 1.13 -13.86 -17.55
CA ALA A 37 0.14 -14.74 -18.18
C ALA A 37 0.39 -14.97 -19.70
N ALA A 38 1.00 -14.00 -20.38
CA ALA A 38 1.23 -14.05 -21.83
C ALA A 38 2.52 -14.78 -22.21
N SER A 39 3.52 -14.84 -21.33
CA SER A 39 4.88 -15.27 -21.65
C SER A 39 5.44 -16.19 -20.59
N LEU A 40 5.61 -17.48 -20.95
CA LEU A 40 6.28 -18.45 -20.08
C LEU A 40 7.70 -18.02 -19.71
N PRO A 41 8.52 -17.43 -20.61
CA PRO A 41 9.81 -16.85 -20.22
C PRO A 41 9.71 -15.74 -19.16
N ASN A 42 8.73 -14.84 -19.26
CA ASN A 42 8.54 -13.78 -18.25
C ASN A 42 8.09 -14.37 -16.91
N PHE A 43 7.17 -15.33 -16.95
CA PHE A 43 6.74 -16.12 -15.79
C PHE A 43 7.92 -16.84 -15.12
N ALA A 44 8.77 -17.48 -15.92
CA ALA A 44 10.00 -18.14 -15.45
C ALA A 44 10.92 -17.14 -14.75
N TYR A 45 11.24 -16.02 -15.43
CA TYR A 45 12.14 -14.99 -14.92
C TYR A 45 11.66 -14.42 -13.57
N PHE A 46 10.36 -14.12 -13.46
CA PHE A 46 9.75 -13.62 -12.22
C PHE A 46 9.99 -14.58 -11.05
N HIS A 47 9.72 -15.87 -11.25
CA HIS A 47 9.86 -16.88 -10.21
C HIS A 47 11.33 -17.27 -9.93
N ILE A 48 12.20 -17.22 -10.94
CA ILE A 48 13.66 -17.37 -10.75
C ILE A 48 14.17 -16.26 -9.82
N TYR A 49 13.86 -14.99 -10.12
CA TYR A 49 14.33 -13.87 -9.29
C TYR A 49 13.80 -13.94 -7.86
N GLY A 50 12.50 -14.24 -7.70
CA GLY A 50 11.89 -14.39 -6.38
C GLY A 50 12.55 -15.52 -5.57
N LEU A 51 12.78 -16.67 -6.20
CA LEU A 51 13.39 -17.83 -5.56
C LEU A 51 14.87 -17.59 -5.25
N GLN A 52 15.65 -17.00 -6.17
CA GLN A 52 17.05 -16.63 -5.94
C GLN A 52 17.21 -15.72 -4.73
N ARG A 53 16.35 -14.70 -4.62
CA ARG A 53 16.34 -13.80 -3.46
C ARG A 53 16.02 -14.57 -2.17
N HIS A 54 14.98 -15.39 -2.19
CA HIS A 54 14.57 -16.18 -1.02
C HIS A 54 15.69 -17.14 -0.56
N LEU A 55 16.30 -17.90 -1.47
CA LEU A 55 17.42 -18.78 -1.14
C LEU A 55 18.63 -18.01 -0.63
N GLY A 56 18.90 -16.82 -1.17
CA GLY A 56 19.95 -15.92 -0.68
C GLY A 56 19.72 -15.49 0.77
N ASP A 57 18.50 -15.07 1.11
CA ASP A 57 18.12 -14.67 2.46
C ASP A 57 18.23 -15.85 3.45
N LEU A 58 17.80 -17.05 3.05
CA LEU A 58 17.94 -18.27 3.86
C LEU A 58 19.41 -18.65 4.11
N LYS A 59 20.23 -18.69 3.05
CA LYS A 59 21.66 -19.00 3.15
C LYS A 59 22.37 -18.01 4.08
N ALA A 60 22.02 -16.73 4.00
CA ALA A 60 22.55 -15.71 4.88
C ALA A 60 22.11 -15.91 6.34
N GLY A 61 20.85 -16.29 6.57
CA GLY A 61 20.30 -16.59 7.90
C GLY A 61 20.84 -17.87 8.54
N MET A 62 21.17 -18.89 7.74
CA MET A 62 21.79 -20.15 8.20
C MET A 62 23.29 -20.00 8.50
N SER A 63 23.98 -19.09 7.80
CA SER A 63 25.44 -18.94 7.92
C SER A 63 25.86 -18.02 9.09
N SER A 64 24.99 -17.12 9.56
CA SER A 64 25.29 -16.21 10.68
C SER A 64 24.00 -15.77 11.39
N GLU A 65 23.97 -15.89 12.72
CA GLU A 65 22.82 -15.46 13.53
C GLU A 65 22.57 -13.95 13.46
N ASP A 66 23.62 -13.15 13.22
CA ASP A 66 23.64 -11.69 13.18
C ASP A 66 23.56 -11.11 11.75
N SER A 67 23.27 -11.93 10.74
CA SER A 67 23.23 -11.46 9.35
C SER A 67 22.14 -10.39 9.15
N PRO A 68 22.45 -9.21 8.57
CA PRO A 68 21.45 -8.20 8.26
C PRO A 68 20.50 -8.62 7.13
N LEU A 69 20.82 -9.72 6.43
CA LEU A 69 20.01 -10.34 5.38
C LEU A 69 19.21 -11.53 5.90
N LYS A 70 19.27 -11.84 7.20
CA LYS A 70 18.47 -12.91 7.79
C LYS A 70 16.99 -12.59 7.58
N PRO A 71 16.16 -13.58 7.22
CA PRO A 71 14.73 -13.37 7.13
C PRO A 71 14.16 -12.88 8.46
N SER A 72 13.15 -12.01 8.40
CA SER A 72 12.48 -11.48 9.59
C SER A 72 11.63 -12.51 10.33
N TYR A 73 11.49 -13.72 9.79
CA TYR A 73 10.73 -14.84 10.34
C TYR A 73 11.65 -15.96 10.82
N GLN A 74 11.12 -16.84 11.68
CA GLN A 74 11.85 -18.03 12.12
C GLN A 74 11.89 -19.07 11.00
N VAL A 75 13.08 -19.39 10.51
CA VAL A 75 13.28 -20.47 9.53
C VAL A 75 12.91 -21.80 10.19
N PRO A 76 12.01 -22.61 9.60
CA PRO A 76 11.64 -23.90 10.19
C PRO A 76 12.82 -24.88 10.24
N GLU A 77 12.88 -25.70 11.31
CA GLU A 77 13.98 -26.67 11.52
C GLU A 77 14.09 -27.75 10.43
N TRP A 78 13.02 -27.99 9.67
CA TRP A 78 13.02 -28.96 8.58
C TRP A 78 13.65 -28.43 7.27
N ILE A 79 14.02 -27.14 7.23
CA ILE A 79 14.77 -26.56 6.11
C ILE A 79 16.23 -27.01 6.21
N THR A 80 16.65 -27.85 5.27
CA THR A 80 18.01 -28.43 5.20
C THR A 80 18.80 -27.87 4.01
N ALA A 81 20.12 -28.12 3.98
CA ALA A 81 20.95 -27.81 2.81
C ALA A 81 20.42 -28.50 1.54
N ASP A 82 20.01 -29.76 1.63
CA ASP A 82 19.43 -30.51 0.52
C ASP A 82 18.18 -29.82 -0.08
N LEU A 83 17.37 -29.16 0.76
CA LEU A 83 16.20 -28.41 0.28
C LEU A 83 16.59 -27.13 -0.46
N LEU A 84 17.67 -26.48 -0.04
CA LEU A 84 18.23 -25.34 -0.77
C LEU A 84 18.77 -25.77 -2.13
N ASP A 85 19.43 -26.95 -2.20
CA ASP A 85 19.91 -27.52 -3.46
C ASP A 85 18.77 -27.82 -4.43
N VAL A 86 17.62 -28.31 -3.93
CA VAL A 86 16.40 -28.47 -4.76
C VAL A 86 15.94 -27.12 -5.33
N GLY A 87 16.02 -26.04 -4.54
CA GLY A 87 15.71 -24.69 -5.02
C GLY A 87 16.67 -24.21 -6.12
N GLU A 88 17.97 -24.47 -5.99
CA GLU A 88 18.98 -24.13 -7.00
C GLU A 88 18.82 -24.96 -8.28
N ASP A 89 18.47 -26.24 -8.15
CA ASP A 89 18.14 -27.10 -9.29
C ASP A 89 16.89 -26.60 -10.03
N MET A 90 15.87 -26.13 -9.30
CA MET A 90 14.68 -25.50 -9.88
C MET A 90 15.05 -24.23 -10.67
N ILE A 91 15.85 -23.34 -10.09
CA ILE A 91 16.35 -22.13 -10.76
C ILE A 91 17.06 -22.52 -12.06
N SER A 92 18.03 -23.43 -11.98
CA SER A 92 18.79 -23.89 -13.14
C SER A 92 17.90 -24.48 -14.23
N ALA A 93 16.89 -25.26 -13.85
CA ALA A 93 15.94 -25.84 -14.79
C ALA A 93 15.07 -24.79 -15.49
N TRP A 94 14.71 -23.71 -14.79
CA TRP A 94 13.89 -22.61 -15.32
C TRP A 94 14.71 -21.58 -16.09
N GLU A 95 15.98 -21.34 -15.75
CA GLU A 95 16.89 -20.47 -16.50
C GLU A 95 17.01 -20.94 -17.96
N ASN A 96 17.04 -22.25 -18.19
CA ASN A 96 17.03 -22.81 -19.54
C ASN A 96 15.71 -22.51 -20.31
N VAL A 97 14.58 -22.33 -19.61
CA VAL A 97 13.30 -21.91 -20.22
C VAL A 97 13.30 -20.43 -20.57
N TYR A 98 14.03 -19.62 -19.79
CA TYR A 98 14.15 -18.18 -19.99
C TYR A 98 15.20 -17.82 -21.07
N CYS A 99 16.35 -18.50 -21.09
CA CYS A 99 17.51 -18.15 -21.92
C CYS A 99 17.58 -18.89 -23.28
N GLU A 100 16.87 -20.00 -23.46
CA GLU A 100 17.03 -20.88 -24.63
C GLU A 100 15.71 -21.42 -25.21
N ASP A 101 15.77 -22.03 -26.39
CA ASP A 101 14.62 -22.64 -27.09
C ASP A 101 13.97 -23.74 -26.22
N PRO A 102 12.72 -23.53 -25.74
CA PRO A 102 12.07 -24.40 -24.74
C PRO A 102 11.76 -25.82 -25.23
N ASP A 103 11.91 -26.12 -26.53
CA ASP A 103 11.48 -27.37 -27.16
C ASP A 103 12.63 -28.32 -27.55
N LYS A 104 13.82 -28.18 -26.96
CA LYS A 104 14.94 -29.13 -27.16
C LYS A 104 15.05 -30.16 -26.02
N PRO A 105 14.63 -31.43 -26.23
CA PRO A 105 14.53 -32.45 -25.18
C PRO A 105 15.87 -33.08 -24.77
N ASP A 106 16.95 -32.91 -25.55
CA ASP A 106 18.19 -33.70 -25.39
C ASP A 106 19.21 -33.10 -24.42
N ARG A 107 18.87 -32.06 -23.65
CA ARG A 107 19.86 -31.21 -22.99
C ARG A 107 19.98 -31.32 -21.47
N ASP A 108 18.97 -31.83 -20.79
CA ASP A 108 18.90 -31.72 -19.33
C ASP A 108 19.11 -33.04 -18.58
N PRO A 109 19.64 -32.98 -17.34
CA PRO A 109 19.58 -34.11 -16.43
C PRO A 109 18.12 -34.60 -16.26
N PRO A 110 17.87 -35.91 -16.14
CA PRO A 110 16.51 -36.45 -16.02
C PRO A 110 15.63 -35.80 -14.92
N GLY A 111 16.24 -35.24 -13.87
CA GLY A 111 15.54 -34.55 -12.79
C GLY A 111 14.95 -33.18 -13.17
N TYR A 112 15.50 -32.49 -14.17
CA TYR A 112 15.11 -31.11 -14.51
C TYR A 112 13.77 -31.03 -15.27
N ILE A 113 13.39 -32.11 -15.93
CA ILE A 113 12.11 -32.21 -16.64
C ILE A 113 10.93 -32.02 -15.65
N GLY A 114 11.05 -32.57 -14.44
CA GLY A 114 10.05 -32.42 -13.39
C GLY A 114 9.86 -30.94 -13.01
N TYR A 115 10.95 -30.22 -12.74
CA TYR A 115 10.91 -28.81 -12.39
C TYR A 115 10.32 -27.93 -13.50
N ARG A 116 10.61 -28.22 -14.77
CA ARG A 116 10.02 -27.49 -15.90
C ARG A 116 8.54 -27.77 -16.08
N ASN A 117 8.11 -29.01 -15.86
CA ASN A 117 6.69 -29.35 -15.95
C ASN A 117 5.88 -28.61 -14.88
N VAL A 118 6.40 -28.50 -13.65
CA VAL A 118 5.79 -27.70 -12.58
C VAL A 118 5.60 -26.25 -13.04
N LEU A 119 6.63 -25.62 -13.61
CA LEU A 119 6.56 -24.26 -14.13
C LEU A 119 5.54 -24.12 -15.27
N ARG A 120 5.56 -25.04 -16.24
CA ARG A 120 4.64 -25.04 -17.40
C ARG A 120 3.19 -25.21 -16.97
N ASP A 121 2.92 -26.13 -16.05
CA ASP A 121 1.57 -26.39 -15.54
C ASP A 121 1.08 -25.21 -14.70
N ALA A 122 1.95 -24.64 -13.85
CA ALA A 122 1.63 -23.43 -13.11
C ALA A 122 1.34 -22.24 -14.04
N HIS A 123 2.13 -22.04 -15.09
CA HIS A 123 1.88 -20.95 -16.06
C HIS A 123 0.54 -21.11 -16.79
N ARG A 124 0.17 -22.34 -17.19
CA ARG A 124 -1.15 -22.59 -17.80
C ARG A 124 -2.30 -22.22 -16.86
N GLU A 125 -2.20 -22.58 -15.59
CA GLU A 125 -3.21 -22.24 -14.59
C GLU A 125 -3.20 -20.76 -14.24
N TYR A 126 -2.03 -20.14 -14.13
CA TYR A 126 -1.88 -18.70 -13.93
C TYR A 126 -2.57 -17.92 -15.05
N LYS A 127 -2.37 -18.33 -16.30
CA LYS A 127 -3.05 -17.72 -17.45
C LYS A 127 -4.57 -17.83 -17.35
N ALA A 128 -5.10 -18.98 -16.95
CA ALA A 128 -6.54 -19.15 -16.74
C ALA A 128 -7.07 -18.27 -15.59
N LEU A 129 -6.29 -18.09 -14.52
CA LEU A 129 -6.63 -17.21 -13.39
C LEU A 129 -6.62 -15.74 -13.81
N PHE A 130 -5.66 -15.32 -14.63
CA PHE A 130 -5.62 -14.00 -15.26
C PHE A 130 -6.86 -13.75 -16.12
N GLU A 131 -7.18 -14.66 -17.04
CA GLU A 131 -8.34 -14.53 -17.93
C GLU A 131 -9.64 -14.43 -17.12
N ALA A 132 -9.80 -15.26 -16.09
CA ALA A 132 -10.97 -15.21 -15.21
C ALA A 132 -11.07 -13.89 -14.41
N GLN A 133 -9.94 -13.34 -13.98
CA GLN A 133 -9.91 -12.04 -13.30
C GLN A 133 -10.29 -10.90 -14.24
N GLU A 134 -9.74 -10.89 -15.46
CA GLU A 134 -10.02 -9.85 -16.45
C GLU A 134 -11.46 -9.92 -16.96
N GLU A 135 -12.03 -11.11 -17.12
CA GLU A 135 -13.47 -11.26 -17.39
C GLU A 135 -14.31 -10.66 -16.26
N MET A 136 -13.94 -10.91 -15.00
CA MET A 136 -14.66 -10.39 -13.83
C MET A 136 -14.55 -8.86 -13.70
N ARG A 137 -13.39 -8.29 -14.06
CA ARG A 137 -13.11 -6.86 -14.08
C ARG A 137 -13.90 -6.17 -15.20
N SER A 138 -13.77 -6.66 -16.44
CA SER A 138 -14.35 -6.05 -17.64
C SER A 138 -15.87 -6.20 -17.73
N SER A 139 -16.44 -7.30 -17.25
CA SER A 139 -17.90 -7.50 -17.20
C SER A 139 -18.60 -6.63 -16.14
N GLY A 140 -17.85 -5.96 -15.26
CA GLY A 140 -18.41 -5.24 -14.11
C GLY A 140 -18.99 -6.16 -13.03
N ARG A 141 -18.85 -7.48 -13.16
CA ARG A 141 -19.37 -8.47 -12.20
C ARG A 141 -18.73 -8.32 -10.83
N PHE A 142 -17.44 -8.00 -10.75
CA PHE A 142 -16.76 -7.77 -9.48
C PHE A 142 -17.42 -6.64 -8.68
N LEU A 143 -17.55 -5.49 -9.31
CA LEU A 143 -18.09 -4.27 -8.71
C LEU A 143 -19.56 -4.44 -8.33
N SER A 144 -20.39 -4.93 -9.25
CA SER A 144 -21.84 -5.14 -9.03
C SER A 144 -22.14 -6.19 -7.96
N SER A 145 -21.33 -7.25 -7.86
CA SER A 145 -21.51 -8.28 -6.82
C SER A 145 -21.23 -7.73 -5.42
N ILE A 146 -20.19 -6.91 -5.26
CA ILE A 146 -19.89 -6.25 -3.98
C ILE A 146 -20.98 -5.24 -3.64
N ALA A 147 -21.32 -4.37 -4.60
CA ALA A 147 -22.34 -3.34 -4.41
C ALA A 147 -23.70 -3.93 -4.04
N SER A 148 -24.13 -5.03 -4.67
CA SER A 148 -25.42 -5.68 -4.36
C SER A 148 -25.43 -6.48 -3.05
N ALA A 149 -24.27 -6.87 -2.54
CA ALA A 149 -24.15 -7.56 -1.26
C ALA A 149 -24.21 -6.58 -0.06
N MET A 150 -23.60 -5.40 -0.20
CA MET A 150 -23.48 -4.43 0.89
C MET A 150 -24.82 -4.02 1.56
N PRO A 151 -25.90 -3.73 0.82
CA PRO A 151 -27.19 -3.36 1.42
C PRO A 151 -27.83 -4.44 2.30
N LYS A 152 -27.47 -5.71 2.08
CA LYS A 152 -27.96 -6.85 2.88
C LYS A 152 -27.25 -6.96 4.22
N MET A 153 -26.19 -6.19 4.43
CA MET A 153 -25.40 -6.14 5.66
C MET A 153 -25.59 -4.76 6.32
N PRO A 154 -26.66 -4.54 7.10
CA PRO A 154 -27.13 -3.20 7.48
C PRO A 154 -26.13 -2.38 8.31
N PHE A 155 -25.13 -3.02 8.91
CA PHE A 155 -24.09 -2.36 9.72
C PHE A 155 -22.72 -2.35 9.04
N ALA A 156 -22.61 -2.83 7.79
CA ALA A 156 -21.36 -2.81 7.01
C ALA A 156 -21.10 -1.40 6.45
N THR A 157 -20.73 -0.48 7.33
CA THR A 157 -20.47 0.93 6.97
C THR A 157 -18.99 1.23 6.72
N SER A 158 -18.11 0.23 6.82
CA SER A 158 -16.68 0.36 6.59
C SER A 158 -16.24 -0.43 5.36
N LEU A 159 -15.49 0.23 4.47
CA LEU A 159 -14.91 -0.35 3.28
C LEU A 159 -13.38 -0.23 3.34
N ARG A 160 -12.68 -1.36 3.27
CA ARG A 160 -11.23 -1.39 3.11
C ARG A 160 -10.89 -1.92 1.72
N ILE A 161 -10.09 -1.17 0.98
CA ILE A 161 -9.55 -1.54 -0.32
C ILE A 161 -8.05 -1.71 -0.16
N SER A 162 -7.51 -2.87 -0.52
CA SER A 162 -6.08 -3.14 -0.39
C SER A 162 -5.59 -4.14 -1.43
N ASP A 163 -4.35 -4.01 -1.88
CA ASP A 163 -3.65 -5.03 -2.67
C ASP A 163 -2.66 -5.85 -1.83
N ARG A 164 -2.55 -5.56 -0.53
CA ARG A 164 -1.58 -6.22 0.34
C ARG A 164 -2.19 -7.50 0.90
N PRO A 165 -1.40 -8.59 1.00
CA PRO A 165 -1.85 -9.76 1.75
C PRO A 165 -2.13 -9.33 3.19
N ASN A 166 -3.13 -9.97 3.79
CA ASN A 166 -3.51 -9.69 5.16
C ASN A 166 -2.29 -9.98 6.06
N ARG A 167 -1.84 -9.01 6.87
CA ARG A 167 -0.60 -9.07 7.70
C ARG A 167 -0.53 -10.27 8.67
N ILE A 168 -1.58 -11.08 8.75
CA ILE A 168 -1.73 -12.27 9.59
C ILE A 168 -0.95 -13.48 9.02
N GLN A 169 -0.42 -13.42 7.79
CA GLN A 169 0.54 -14.43 7.33
C GLN A 169 1.94 -14.15 7.91
N GLU A 170 2.15 -14.55 9.17
CA GLU A 170 3.47 -14.62 9.81
C GLU A 170 4.39 -15.71 9.21
N LYS A 171 3.88 -16.49 8.24
CA LYS A 171 4.60 -17.57 7.59
C LYS A 171 5.08 -17.14 6.22
N ASP A 172 6.35 -17.41 5.94
CA ASP A 172 6.86 -17.30 4.57
C ASP A 172 6.04 -18.23 3.65
N ALA A 173 5.54 -17.67 2.54
CA ALA A 173 4.78 -18.38 1.54
C ALA A 173 5.61 -19.47 0.81
N TYR A 174 6.94 -19.43 0.90
CA TYR A 174 7.81 -20.53 0.47
C TYR A 174 7.73 -21.77 1.39
N PHE A 175 7.13 -21.65 2.58
CA PHE A 175 7.05 -22.72 3.59
C PHE A 175 5.61 -23.03 4.03
N LEU A 176 4.65 -22.92 3.11
CA LEU A 176 3.25 -23.28 3.37
C LEU A 176 3.09 -24.77 3.69
N ASP A 177 3.88 -25.62 3.03
CA ASP A 177 3.92 -27.06 3.19
C ASP A 177 5.37 -27.56 3.27
N ARG A 178 5.58 -28.73 3.88
CA ARG A 178 6.88 -29.43 3.89
C ARG A 178 7.23 -29.95 2.49
N ASP A 179 6.22 -30.23 1.67
CA ASP A 179 6.41 -30.44 0.25
C ASP A 179 6.67 -29.09 -0.43
N TYR A 180 7.96 -28.85 -0.73
CA TYR A 180 8.41 -27.61 -1.33
C TYR A 180 7.77 -27.34 -2.69
N TYR A 181 7.38 -28.38 -3.44
CA TYR A 181 6.67 -28.20 -4.71
C TYR A 181 5.27 -27.62 -4.51
N VAL A 182 4.58 -28.02 -3.45
CA VAL A 182 3.26 -27.46 -3.10
C VAL A 182 3.39 -25.98 -2.75
N SER A 183 4.40 -25.62 -1.94
CA SER A 183 4.69 -24.22 -1.59
C SER A 183 5.06 -23.39 -2.83
N MET A 184 5.97 -23.88 -3.67
CA MET A 184 6.37 -23.21 -4.90
C MET A 184 5.20 -23.02 -5.87
N ARG A 185 4.36 -24.05 -6.04
CA ARG A 185 3.18 -23.96 -6.89
C ARG A 185 2.17 -22.94 -6.35
N ALA A 186 1.94 -22.92 -5.03
CA ALA A 186 1.04 -21.96 -4.40
C ALA A 186 1.52 -20.52 -4.62
N LEU A 187 2.84 -20.28 -4.50
CA LEU A 187 3.47 -19.00 -4.81
C LEU A 187 3.33 -18.62 -6.29
N MET A 188 3.55 -19.57 -7.19
CA MET A 188 3.42 -19.37 -8.64
C MET A 188 2.01 -18.97 -9.08
N LEU A 189 1.00 -19.30 -8.29
CA LEU A 189 -0.41 -19.04 -8.59
C LEU A 189 -1.01 -17.93 -7.73
N ALA A 190 -0.23 -17.36 -6.81
CA ALA A 190 -0.67 -16.27 -5.99
C ALA A 190 -0.80 -14.98 -6.83
N PRO A 191 -1.87 -14.19 -6.65
CA PRO A 191 -1.96 -12.87 -7.25
C PRO A 191 -1.00 -11.90 -6.56
N HIS A 192 -0.59 -10.86 -7.27
CA HIS A 192 0.46 -9.94 -6.89
C HIS A 192 -0.07 -8.64 -6.27
N THR A 193 0.77 -7.97 -5.48
CA THR A 193 0.59 -6.54 -5.17
C THR A 193 0.89 -5.70 -6.42
N TRP A 194 0.41 -4.45 -6.46
CA TRP A 194 0.65 -3.52 -7.58
C TRP A 194 2.15 -3.29 -7.81
N SER A 195 2.95 -3.36 -6.74
CA SER A 195 4.40 -3.15 -6.78
C SER A 195 5.24 -4.38 -7.13
N ASP A 196 4.75 -5.62 -6.93
CA ASP A 196 5.58 -6.82 -7.06
C ASP A 196 6.11 -6.98 -8.50
N ALA A 197 5.25 -6.73 -9.49
CA ALA A 197 5.62 -6.83 -10.89
C ALA A 197 6.48 -5.63 -11.35
N ALA A 198 6.30 -4.45 -10.74
CA ALA A 198 7.04 -3.24 -11.09
C ALA A 198 8.55 -3.32 -10.77
N VAL A 199 8.97 -4.20 -9.85
CA VAL A 199 10.38 -4.38 -9.46
C VAL A 199 11.22 -5.05 -10.56
N LEU A 200 10.59 -5.82 -11.45
CA LEU A 200 11.30 -6.71 -12.38
C LEU A 200 11.44 -6.16 -13.80
N TYR A 201 10.61 -5.20 -14.19
CA TYR A 201 10.59 -4.67 -15.54
C TYR A 201 10.86 -3.16 -15.51
N THR A 202 11.66 -2.68 -16.46
CA THR A 202 12.03 -1.26 -16.55
C THR A 202 10.92 -0.37 -17.10
N ARG A 203 9.94 -0.94 -17.82
CA ARG A 203 8.74 -0.28 -18.35
C ARG A 203 7.57 -1.26 -18.48
N PRO A 204 6.99 -1.71 -17.36
CA PRO A 204 5.88 -2.61 -17.43
C PRO A 204 4.62 -1.98 -18.01
N ASP A 205 3.96 -2.72 -18.90
CA ASP A 205 2.61 -2.44 -19.39
C ASP A 205 1.59 -3.12 -18.44
N PHE A 206 1.71 -2.78 -17.15
CA PHE A 206 0.91 -3.36 -16.06
C PHE A 206 -0.12 -2.36 -15.59
N GLU A 207 -1.39 -2.74 -15.67
CA GLU A 207 -2.50 -1.92 -15.21
C GLU A 207 -3.19 -2.57 -14.01
N PRO A 208 -2.70 -2.30 -12.78
CA PRO A 208 -3.45 -2.67 -11.59
C PRO A 208 -4.85 -2.03 -11.63
N PRO A 209 -5.84 -2.64 -10.95
CA PRO A 209 -7.24 -2.23 -11.03
C PRO A 209 -7.53 -1.01 -10.15
N CYS A 210 -6.77 0.06 -10.36
CA CYS A 210 -6.81 1.31 -9.62
C CYS A 210 -8.16 2.04 -9.76
N GLU A 211 -8.89 1.84 -10.86
CA GLU A 211 -10.19 2.47 -11.07
C GLU A 211 -11.19 2.11 -9.97
N PHE A 212 -11.03 0.97 -9.29
CA PHE A 212 -11.88 0.60 -8.17
C PHE A 212 -11.67 1.47 -6.93
N LEU A 213 -10.59 2.25 -6.83
CA LEU A 213 -10.41 3.19 -5.72
C LEU A 213 -11.52 4.25 -5.67
N TYR A 214 -12.01 4.70 -6.83
CA TYR A 214 -13.12 5.65 -6.92
C TYR A 214 -14.44 5.01 -7.37
N LYS A 215 -14.42 3.96 -8.21
CA LYS A 215 -15.66 3.30 -8.65
C LYS A 215 -16.34 2.47 -7.56
N MET A 216 -15.57 1.90 -6.63
CA MET A 216 -16.14 1.05 -5.56
C MET A 216 -17.01 1.84 -4.57
N PRO A 217 -16.57 2.98 -4.00
CA PRO A 217 -17.44 3.80 -3.15
C PRO A 217 -18.72 4.25 -3.87
N VAL A 218 -18.62 4.64 -5.15
CA VAL A 218 -19.76 5.07 -5.97
C VAL A 218 -20.78 3.94 -6.13
N ALA A 219 -20.36 2.76 -6.59
CA ALA A 219 -21.29 1.64 -6.81
C ALA A 219 -21.97 1.19 -5.52
N VAL A 220 -21.25 1.17 -4.39
CA VAL A 220 -21.80 0.84 -3.08
C VAL A 220 -22.84 1.86 -2.64
N HIS A 221 -22.59 3.15 -2.90
CA HIS A 221 -23.56 4.21 -2.62
C HIS A 221 -24.81 4.11 -3.49
N GLU A 222 -24.66 3.90 -4.78
CA GLU A 222 -25.77 3.71 -5.72
C GLU A 222 -26.64 2.50 -5.37
N ALA A 223 -26.04 1.45 -4.80
CA ALA A 223 -26.78 0.29 -4.28
C ALA A 223 -27.55 0.58 -2.97
N GLY A 224 -27.38 1.76 -2.37
CA GLY A 224 -28.12 2.21 -1.18
C GLY A 224 -27.36 2.04 0.13
N THR A 225 -26.07 1.72 0.11
CA THR A 225 -25.26 1.64 1.34
C THR A 225 -24.55 2.97 1.62
N VAL A 226 -24.67 3.45 2.87
CA VAL A 226 -23.97 4.65 3.33
C VAL A 226 -22.65 4.24 4.00
N LEU A 227 -21.53 4.61 3.39
CA LEU A 227 -20.21 4.41 3.96
C LEU A 227 -19.89 5.49 5.00
N ARG A 228 -19.39 5.06 6.15
CA ARG A 228 -18.86 5.91 7.24
C ARG A 228 -17.35 5.88 7.30
N GLN A 229 -16.71 4.80 6.84
CA GLN A 229 -15.27 4.64 6.90
C GLN A 229 -14.74 4.05 5.60
N ILE A 230 -13.67 4.64 5.07
CA ILE A 230 -12.96 4.14 3.90
C ILE A 230 -11.47 4.09 4.22
N THR A 231 -10.85 2.94 3.97
CA THR A 231 -9.40 2.76 4.05
C THR A 231 -8.89 2.24 2.72
N ILE A 232 -7.96 2.97 2.11
CA ILE A 232 -7.22 2.55 0.92
C ILE A 232 -5.80 2.22 1.35
N GLN A 233 -5.35 1.00 1.07
CA GLN A 233 -4.01 0.52 1.40
C GLN A 233 -3.46 -0.28 0.22
N CYS A 234 -2.99 0.44 -0.81
CA CYS A 234 -2.42 -0.18 -1.99
C CYS A 234 -0.92 0.14 -2.11
N SER A 235 -0.14 -0.78 -2.67
CA SER A 235 1.24 -0.50 -3.08
C SER A 235 1.27 0.37 -4.35
N THR A 236 2.45 0.82 -4.76
CA THR A 236 2.61 1.78 -5.87
C THR A 236 2.25 1.16 -7.21
N PRO A 237 1.29 1.74 -7.95
CA PRO A 237 1.08 1.34 -9.33
C PRO A 237 2.21 1.92 -10.20
N TRP A 238 2.53 1.25 -11.31
CA TRP A 238 3.49 1.78 -12.28
C TRP A 238 2.98 3.07 -12.95
N SER A 239 1.66 3.13 -13.20
CA SER A 239 0.97 4.27 -13.78
C SER A 239 -0.23 4.64 -12.92
N TYR A 240 -0.48 5.94 -12.81
CA TYR A 240 -1.66 6.49 -12.13
C TYR A 240 -2.79 6.84 -13.10
N GLU A 241 -2.62 6.62 -14.41
CA GLU A 241 -3.59 7.05 -15.42
C GLU A 241 -4.99 6.45 -15.22
N THR A 242 -5.08 5.21 -14.74
CA THR A 242 -6.36 4.54 -14.44
C THR A 242 -7.09 5.13 -13.22
N LEU A 243 -6.43 5.99 -12.43
CA LEU A 243 -7.06 6.81 -11.39
C LEU A 243 -7.65 8.12 -11.90
N ARG A 244 -7.35 8.54 -13.13
CA ARG A 244 -7.88 9.79 -13.67
C ARG A 244 -9.39 9.68 -13.80
N MET A 245 -10.09 10.59 -13.12
CA MET A 245 -11.55 10.66 -13.14
C MET A 245 -12.02 11.70 -14.15
N SER A 246 -13.12 11.40 -14.85
CA SER A 246 -13.90 12.41 -15.55
C SER A 246 -14.62 13.35 -14.55
N PRO A 247 -15.06 14.56 -14.95
CA PRO A 247 -15.81 15.45 -14.08
C PRO A 247 -17.07 14.80 -13.47
N SER A 248 -17.77 13.95 -14.24
CA SER A 248 -18.95 13.21 -13.76
C SER A 248 -18.60 12.14 -12.73
N GLU A 249 -17.49 11.41 -12.92
CA GLU A 249 -17.02 10.42 -11.95
C GLU A 249 -16.59 11.09 -10.65
N ARG A 250 -15.93 12.24 -10.72
CA ARG A 250 -15.56 13.04 -9.56
C ARG A 250 -16.79 13.50 -8.76
N LEU A 251 -17.81 14.03 -9.43
CA LEU A 251 -19.06 14.43 -8.77
C LEU A 251 -19.77 13.24 -8.11
N SER A 252 -19.78 12.09 -8.78
CA SER A 252 -20.38 10.87 -8.26
C SER A 252 -19.63 10.36 -7.03
N LEU A 253 -18.28 10.41 -7.05
CA LEU A 253 -17.46 10.07 -5.90
C LEU A 253 -17.79 10.98 -4.72
N VAL A 254 -17.74 12.30 -4.89
CA VAL A 254 -18.05 13.27 -3.81
C VAL A 254 -19.43 13.01 -3.20
N ALA A 255 -20.46 12.76 -4.04
CA ALA A 255 -21.79 12.42 -3.57
C ALA A 255 -21.82 11.11 -2.77
N SER A 256 -21.06 10.10 -3.20
CA SER A 256 -20.99 8.78 -2.55
C SER A 256 -20.35 8.81 -1.16
N VAL A 257 -19.46 9.77 -0.92
CA VAL A 257 -18.71 9.89 0.34
C VAL A 257 -19.20 11.02 1.25
N GLN A 258 -20.31 11.71 0.92
CA GLN A 258 -20.83 12.85 1.69
C GLN A 258 -21.12 12.59 3.18
N ASN A 259 -21.21 11.31 3.59
CA ASN A 259 -21.49 10.87 4.97
C ASN A 259 -20.26 10.26 5.66
N LEU A 260 -19.09 10.33 5.03
CA LEU A 260 -17.86 9.72 5.51
C LEU A 260 -17.40 10.41 6.80
N ASP A 261 -17.12 9.62 7.83
CA ASP A 261 -16.61 10.05 9.13
C ASP A 261 -15.10 9.85 9.22
N ALA A 262 -14.57 8.78 8.63
CA ALA A 262 -13.15 8.48 8.61
C ALA A 262 -12.64 8.11 7.21
N PHE A 263 -11.55 8.75 6.80
CA PHE A 263 -10.82 8.43 5.58
C PHE A 263 -9.36 8.12 5.89
N SER A 264 -8.83 7.07 5.28
CA SER A 264 -7.43 6.69 5.41
C SER A 264 -6.83 6.29 4.07
N LEU A 265 -5.81 7.03 3.60
CA LEU A 265 -4.96 6.65 2.49
C LEU A 265 -3.59 6.20 3.05
N LEU A 266 -3.32 4.90 2.97
CA LEU A 266 -2.14 4.25 3.57
C LEU A 266 -1.24 3.66 2.48
N VAL A 267 -0.43 4.52 1.87
CA VAL A 267 0.38 4.21 0.68
C VAL A 267 1.88 4.30 0.96
N ASP A 268 2.29 4.17 2.21
CA ASP A 268 3.67 4.28 2.70
C ASP A 268 4.59 3.07 2.42
N GLY A 269 4.06 2.06 1.75
CA GLY A 269 4.79 0.81 1.49
C GLY A 269 5.02 -0.07 2.74
N ILE A 270 5.78 -1.13 2.57
CA ILE A 270 6.41 -1.93 3.63
C ILE A 270 7.82 -1.38 3.74
N ASN A 271 8.18 -0.84 4.91
CA ASN A 271 9.49 -0.23 5.17
C ASN A 271 9.89 0.86 4.16
N GLY A 272 8.92 1.59 3.57
CA GLY A 272 9.16 2.67 2.61
C GLY A 272 9.57 2.25 1.20
N ARG A 273 9.73 0.95 0.91
CA ARG A 273 10.35 0.47 -0.36
C ARG A 273 9.38 0.29 -1.53
N ASN A 274 8.07 0.32 -1.29
CA ASN A 274 7.03 0.15 -2.31
C ASN A 274 5.80 1.05 -2.06
N GLY A 275 6.04 2.19 -1.42
CA GLY A 275 5.03 3.23 -1.21
C GLY A 275 4.94 4.19 -2.38
N TRP A 276 3.84 4.94 -2.48
CA TRP A 276 3.57 5.82 -3.62
C TRP A 276 4.59 6.96 -3.65
N ILE A 277 5.45 6.96 -4.66
CA ILE A 277 6.42 8.02 -4.92
C ILE A 277 5.95 8.76 -6.18
N LEU A 278 5.19 9.84 -5.97
CA LEU A 278 4.55 10.59 -7.06
C LEU A 278 5.54 11.31 -8.00
N PRO A 279 6.65 11.89 -7.52
CA PRO A 279 7.58 12.66 -8.36
C PRO A 279 8.28 11.84 -9.45
N ILE A 280 8.30 10.51 -9.33
CA ILE A 280 8.92 9.62 -10.32
C ILE A 280 8.07 9.54 -11.60
N VAL A 281 6.76 9.79 -11.51
CA VAL A 281 5.82 9.62 -12.61
C VAL A 281 5.21 10.97 -12.98
N ASP A 282 5.50 11.44 -14.19
CA ASP A 282 5.00 12.71 -14.70
C ASP A 282 3.47 12.80 -14.59
N GLY A 283 2.97 13.91 -14.04
CA GLY A 283 1.54 14.17 -13.85
C GLY A 283 0.84 13.38 -12.73
N ALA A 284 1.53 12.45 -12.07
CA ALA A 284 0.97 11.67 -10.96
C ALA A 284 0.47 12.51 -9.79
N PRO A 285 1.15 13.60 -9.35
CA PRO A 285 0.63 14.46 -8.27
C PRO A 285 -0.76 14.98 -8.56
N GLY A 286 -1.02 15.49 -9.77
CA GLY A 286 -2.33 16.03 -10.14
C GLY A 286 -3.45 14.98 -10.09
N ILE A 287 -3.18 13.76 -10.55
CA ILE A 287 -4.17 12.66 -10.54
C ILE A 287 -4.47 12.22 -9.11
N VAL A 288 -3.43 12.00 -8.29
CA VAL A 288 -3.59 11.54 -6.91
C VAL A 288 -4.24 12.62 -6.04
N PHE A 289 -3.90 13.89 -6.26
CA PHE A 289 -4.49 15.02 -5.54
C PHE A 289 -5.95 15.25 -5.91
N ASP A 290 -6.34 15.03 -7.17
CA ASP A 290 -7.75 15.06 -7.58
C ASP A 290 -8.58 13.96 -6.87
N LEU A 291 -8.03 12.75 -6.78
CA LEU A 291 -8.62 11.66 -5.99
C LEU A 291 -8.74 12.03 -4.51
N LEU A 292 -7.64 12.48 -3.89
CA LEU A 292 -7.62 12.87 -2.47
C LEU A 292 -8.62 13.97 -2.16
N THR A 293 -8.64 15.04 -2.96
CA THR A 293 -9.58 16.17 -2.83
C THR A 293 -11.02 15.66 -2.82
N SER A 294 -11.34 14.68 -3.66
CA SER A 294 -12.70 14.11 -3.74
C SER A 294 -13.12 13.38 -2.46
N PHE A 295 -12.18 12.81 -1.70
CA PHE A 295 -12.43 12.15 -0.42
C PHE A 295 -12.39 13.07 0.80
N ILE A 296 -11.76 14.25 0.69
CA ILE A 296 -11.58 15.15 1.85
C ILE A 296 -12.44 16.42 1.76
N SER A 297 -13.04 16.75 0.62
CA SER A 297 -13.94 17.92 0.47
C SER A 297 -15.27 17.84 1.24
N ILE A 298 -15.40 16.95 2.22
CA ILE A 298 -16.66 16.63 2.90
C ILE A 298 -16.64 17.17 4.33
N SER A 299 -17.73 17.82 4.74
CA SER A 299 -17.83 18.44 6.06
C SER A 299 -18.05 17.48 7.22
N SER A 300 -18.48 16.24 6.97
CA SER A 300 -18.70 15.23 8.01
C SER A 300 -17.43 14.53 8.48
N LEU A 301 -16.29 14.76 7.82
CA LEU A 301 -15.06 14.03 8.08
C LEU A 301 -14.49 14.40 9.45
N SER A 302 -14.45 13.45 10.38
CA SER A 302 -13.90 13.65 11.73
C SER A 302 -12.48 13.08 11.87
N LYS A 303 -12.10 12.09 11.05
CA LYS A 303 -10.78 11.46 11.07
C LYS A 303 -10.17 11.40 9.69
N LEU A 304 -8.99 11.98 9.55
CA LEU A 304 -8.19 11.94 8.34
C LEU A 304 -6.85 11.28 8.63
N THR A 305 -6.47 10.29 7.84
CA THR A 305 -5.13 9.71 7.86
C THR A 305 -4.58 9.63 6.45
N ILE A 306 -3.43 10.25 6.21
CA ILE A 306 -2.74 10.19 4.92
C ILE A 306 -1.31 9.77 5.22
N ALA A 307 -0.85 8.69 4.60
CA ALA A 307 0.48 8.15 4.81
C ALA A 307 1.15 7.86 3.47
N PHE A 308 2.19 8.64 3.16
CA PHE A 308 3.11 8.45 2.05
C PHE A 308 4.44 7.88 2.57
N PRO A 309 5.26 7.27 1.69
CA PRO A 309 6.64 6.93 2.06
C PRO A 309 7.42 8.23 2.31
N GLU A 310 8.54 8.10 3.02
CA GLU A 310 9.46 9.22 3.22
C GLU A 310 9.86 9.84 1.88
N PHE A 311 9.75 11.17 1.78
CA PHE A 311 9.96 11.96 0.55
C PHE A 311 9.07 11.59 -0.65
N GLY A 312 8.04 10.77 -0.46
CA GLY A 312 7.15 10.29 -1.53
C GLY A 312 6.37 11.39 -2.26
N LEU A 313 6.30 12.58 -1.67
CA LEU A 313 5.59 13.73 -2.21
C LEU A 313 6.48 14.84 -2.77
N ARG A 314 7.78 14.92 -2.41
CA ARG A 314 8.64 16.07 -2.79
C ARG A 314 8.76 16.23 -4.31
N PRO A 315 8.45 17.39 -4.92
CA PRO A 315 8.34 18.70 -4.29
C PRO A 315 6.90 19.15 -3.98
N SER A 316 5.89 18.30 -4.20
CA SER A 316 4.49 18.65 -3.99
C SER A 316 4.13 18.75 -2.52
N SER A 317 3.42 19.82 -2.15
CA SER A 317 2.90 20.00 -0.81
C SER A 317 1.57 19.27 -0.63
N LEU A 318 1.45 18.48 0.43
CA LEU A 318 0.15 17.89 0.80
C LEU A 318 -0.82 18.95 1.31
N ILE A 319 -0.31 20.04 1.87
CA ILE A 319 -1.14 21.07 2.50
C ILE A 319 -1.90 21.88 1.45
N GLU A 320 -1.37 22.08 0.24
CA GLU A 320 -2.13 22.65 -0.88
C GLU A 320 -3.46 21.89 -1.11
N VAL A 321 -3.41 20.56 -1.03
CA VAL A 321 -4.59 19.70 -1.17
C VAL A 321 -5.56 19.90 0.00
N LEU A 322 -5.05 20.03 1.23
CA LEU A 322 -5.88 20.25 2.40
C LEU A 322 -6.53 21.65 2.41
N ASN A 323 -5.76 22.70 2.08
CA ASN A 323 -6.22 24.09 1.99
C ASN A 323 -7.29 24.28 0.91
N GLY A 324 -7.21 23.53 -0.19
CA GLY A 324 -8.25 23.49 -1.22
C GLY A 324 -9.61 22.94 -0.76
N THR A 325 -9.71 22.43 0.48
CA THR A 325 -10.90 21.75 1.00
C THR A 325 -11.45 22.39 2.29
N PRO A 326 -11.97 23.64 2.22
CA PRO A 326 -12.31 24.47 3.39
C PRO A 326 -13.44 23.93 4.28
N HIS A 327 -14.09 22.84 3.87
CA HIS A 327 -15.26 22.29 4.56
C HIS A 327 -14.91 21.15 5.54
N ALA A 328 -13.78 20.47 5.40
CA ALA A 328 -13.38 19.41 6.33
C ALA A 328 -12.65 20.00 7.54
N ARG A 329 -13.19 19.77 8.74
CA ARG A 329 -12.54 20.13 10.01
C ARG A 329 -12.43 18.88 10.89
N PRO A 330 -11.48 17.99 10.58
CA PRO A 330 -11.35 16.73 11.29
C PRO A 330 -10.99 16.98 12.75
N ARG A 331 -11.47 16.13 13.65
CA ARG A 331 -11.02 16.09 15.04
C ARG A 331 -9.64 15.46 15.17
N THR A 332 -9.27 14.60 14.22
CA THR A 332 -7.97 13.96 14.17
C THR A 332 -7.44 14.01 12.74
N VAL A 333 -6.25 14.56 12.57
CA VAL A 333 -5.50 14.60 11.31
C VAL A 333 -4.16 13.92 11.56
N ARG A 334 -3.89 12.82 10.86
CA ARG A 334 -2.63 12.09 10.93
C ARG A 334 -1.96 12.08 9.57
N LEU A 335 -0.80 12.71 9.47
CA LEU A 335 -0.05 12.84 8.23
C LEU A 335 1.30 12.15 8.40
N LYS A 336 1.57 11.14 7.58
CA LYS A 336 2.86 10.45 7.54
C LYS A 336 3.57 10.70 6.21
N GLY A 337 4.85 11.06 6.26
CA GLY A 337 5.65 11.34 5.05
C GLY A 337 5.15 12.57 4.29
N ALA A 338 4.47 13.49 4.97
CA ALA A 338 3.89 14.68 4.37
C ALA A 338 4.96 15.76 4.18
N ALA A 339 5.04 16.29 2.96
CA ALA A 339 5.86 17.45 2.64
C ALA A 339 4.99 18.72 2.61
N PHE A 340 5.50 19.83 3.16
CA PHE A 340 4.76 21.09 3.23
C PHE A 340 5.64 22.33 3.42
N TYR A 341 5.09 23.49 3.06
CA TYR A 341 5.65 24.80 3.37
C TYR A 341 5.05 25.32 4.69
N LEU A 342 5.86 26.04 5.49
CA LEU A 342 5.40 26.59 6.77
C LEU A 342 4.16 27.48 6.63
N GLY A 343 4.16 28.38 5.66
CA GLY A 343 3.05 29.32 5.44
C GLY A 343 1.73 28.62 5.10
N GLU A 344 1.79 27.58 4.28
CA GLU A 344 0.60 26.80 3.91
C GLU A 344 0.01 26.06 5.10
N LEU A 345 0.88 25.48 5.95
CA LEU A 345 0.41 24.80 7.16
C LEU A 345 -0.22 25.81 8.12
N GLN A 346 0.36 26.99 8.28
CA GLN A 346 -0.25 28.05 9.08
C GLN A 346 -1.65 28.40 8.56
N GLU A 347 -1.79 28.64 7.26
CA GLU A 347 -3.09 28.90 6.63
C GLU A 347 -4.08 27.77 6.90
N TYR A 348 -3.64 26.50 6.82
CA TYR A 348 -4.50 25.36 7.12
C TYR A 348 -5.00 25.36 8.57
N LEU A 349 -4.10 25.64 9.52
CA LEU A 349 -4.38 25.61 10.96
C LEU A 349 -5.30 26.77 11.39
N ASP A 350 -5.20 27.93 10.73
CA ASP A 350 -6.07 29.09 10.98
C ASP A 350 -7.56 28.79 10.76
N HIS A 351 -7.89 27.74 10.01
CA HIS A 351 -9.28 27.32 9.76
C HIS A 351 -9.90 26.51 10.91
N PHE A 352 -9.12 26.08 11.91
CA PHE A 352 -9.61 25.26 13.02
C PHE A 352 -10.18 26.13 14.15
N ASP A 353 -11.50 26.18 14.22
CA ASP A 353 -12.26 26.79 15.32
C ASP A 353 -12.68 25.79 16.40
N LEU A 354 -12.44 24.50 16.18
CA LEU A 354 -12.73 23.41 17.10
C LEU A 354 -11.45 22.61 17.43
N PRO A 355 -11.41 21.92 18.59
CA PRO A 355 -10.27 21.10 18.97
C PRO A 355 -9.93 20.03 17.92
N CYS A 356 -8.67 20.01 17.50
CA CYS A 356 -8.10 19.07 16.54
C CYS A 356 -6.82 18.45 17.09
N GLU A 357 -6.66 17.14 16.93
CA GLU A 357 -5.42 16.41 17.17
C GLU A 357 -4.68 16.26 15.83
N LEU A 358 -3.53 16.92 15.71
CA LEU A 358 -2.63 16.83 14.57
C LEU A 358 -1.44 15.93 14.91
N VAL A 359 -1.30 14.83 14.20
CA VAL A 359 -0.15 13.92 14.32
C VAL A 359 0.66 13.97 13.04
N LEU A 360 1.91 14.42 13.15
CA LEU A 360 2.87 14.48 12.05
C LEU A 360 3.93 13.40 12.25
N GLU A 361 3.98 12.43 11.35
CA GLU A 361 4.99 11.36 11.35
C GLU A 361 5.89 11.52 10.13
N ILE A 362 7.20 11.57 10.32
CA ILE A 362 8.10 11.79 9.19
C ILE A 362 7.69 13.06 8.39
N PRO A 363 7.32 14.19 9.06
CA PRO A 363 7.02 15.42 8.34
C PRO A 363 8.28 15.97 7.68
N ASP A 364 8.08 16.60 6.54
CA ASP A 364 9.15 17.12 5.70
C ASP A 364 8.91 18.60 5.39
N LEU A 365 9.67 19.46 6.06
CA LEU A 365 9.57 20.90 5.88
C LEU A 365 10.34 21.31 4.61
N ILE A 366 9.60 21.69 3.56
CA ILE A 366 10.18 22.06 2.26
C ILE A 366 10.94 23.40 2.38
N GLU A 367 10.36 24.35 3.12
CA GLU A 367 10.95 25.67 3.37
C GLU A 367 10.56 26.19 4.77
N GLY A 368 11.49 26.85 5.44
CA GLY A 368 11.34 27.42 6.79
C GLY A 368 12.22 26.74 7.83
N SER A 369 12.11 27.18 9.08
CA SER A 369 12.82 26.61 10.22
C SER A 369 11.90 25.77 11.12
N TRP A 370 12.46 24.77 11.78
CA TRP A 370 11.71 23.98 12.78
C TRP A 370 11.37 24.79 14.03
N ALA A 371 12.16 25.82 14.33
CA ALA A 371 11.87 26.76 15.41
C ALA A 371 10.59 27.55 15.11
N ASP A 372 10.46 28.10 13.90
CA ASP A 372 9.28 28.86 13.47
C ASP A 372 8.05 27.96 13.38
N LEU A 373 8.22 26.72 12.90
CA LEU A 373 7.14 25.72 12.89
C LEU A 373 6.65 25.39 14.31
N ALA A 374 7.56 25.21 15.27
CA ALA A 374 7.18 24.94 16.65
C ALA A 374 6.41 26.11 17.28
N GLU A 375 6.82 27.35 17.01
CA GLU A 375 6.07 28.55 17.43
C GLU A 375 4.70 28.65 16.76
N CYS A 376 4.64 28.40 15.45
CA CYS A 376 3.41 28.36 14.68
C CYS A 376 2.42 27.34 15.27
N LEU A 377 2.86 26.09 15.50
CA LEU A 377 1.99 25.07 16.09
C LEU A 377 1.53 25.43 17.51
N ARG A 378 2.39 26.05 18.31
CA ARG A 378 2.06 26.47 19.68
C ARG A 378 1.09 27.65 19.72
N SER A 379 1.11 28.53 18.72
CA SER A 379 0.22 29.68 18.64
C SER A 379 -1.23 29.32 18.29
N HIS A 380 -1.51 28.07 17.92
CA HIS A 380 -2.84 27.55 17.60
C HIS A 380 -3.43 26.73 18.76
N PRO A 381 -4.12 27.35 19.74
CA PRO A 381 -4.56 26.67 20.96
C PRO A 381 -5.63 25.59 20.73
N MET A 382 -6.30 25.59 19.58
CA MET A 382 -7.29 24.58 19.19
C MET A 382 -6.63 23.32 18.62
N VAL A 383 -5.34 23.34 18.32
CA VAL A 383 -4.64 22.20 17.73
C VAL A 383 -3.68 21.61 18.75
N SER A 384 -3.90 20.35 19.12
CA SER A 384 -2.93 19.56 19.88
C SER A 384 -2.05 18.82 18.90
N THR A 385 -0.75 19.06 18.95
CA THR A 385 0.19 18.50 17.98
C THR A 385 1.09 17.46 18.62
N ALA A 386 1.31 16.35 17.90
CA ALA A 386 2.35 15.37 18.15
C ALA A 386 3.23 15.24 16.90
N ILE A 387 4.56 15.27 17.09
CA ILE A 387 5.53 15.15 16.01
C ILE A 387 6.42 13.95 16.28
N HIS A 388 6.57 13.11 15.26
CA HIS A 388 7.43 11.94 15.27
C HIS A 388 8.33 11.97 14.05
N SER A 389 9.62 11.69 14.20
CA SER A 389 10.48 11.39 13.06
C SER A 389 10.55 12.45 11.89
N SER A 390 10.39 13.77 12.12
CA SER A 390 10.75 14.96 11.30
C SER A 390 12.05 15.01 10.47
N TRP A 391 11.93 15.65 9.30
CA TRP A 391 12.94 15.89 8.26
C TRP A 391 12.85 17.31 7.65
N GLY A 392 13.84 17.73 6.85
CA GLY A 392 13.79 18.99 6.08
C GLY A 392 14.13 20.26 6.89
N GLY A 393 14.03 21.43 6.25
CA GLY A 393 14.43 22.72 6.83
C GLY A 393 15.91 22.77 7.24
N ASP A 394 16.20 23.19 8.47
CA ASP A 394 17.57 23.33 9.01
C ASP A 394 18.37 22.00 9.16
N PHE A 395 17.72 20.86 8.86
CA PHE A 395 18.26 19.50 9.03
C PHE A 395 18.71 18.84 7.71
N GLU A 396 18.93 19.59 6.62
CA GLU A 396 19.34 19.02 5.33
C GLU A 396 20.72 18.30 5.33
N SER A 397 21.61 18.60 6.30
CA SER A 397 22.95 18.02 6.32
C SER A 397 22.97 16.55 6.83
N PRO A 398 23.68 15.63 6.14
CA PRO A 398 23.84 14.22 6.54
C PRO A 398 24.29 13.99 7.98
N GLU A 399 25.11 14.88 8.53
CA GLU A 399 25.67 14.77 9.88
C GLU A 399 24.63 15.05 10.97
N LYS A 400 23.65 15.92 10.70
CA LYS A 400 22.50 16.18 11.57
C LYS A 400 21.43 15.07 11.48
N ARG A 401 21.45 14.21 10.44
CA ARG A 401 20.47 13.13 10.21
C ARG A 401 20.53 12.02 11.26
N THR A 402 21.72 11.71 11.78
CA THR A 402 21.93 10.67 12.81
C THR A 402 21.73 11.16 14.23
N GLN A 403 21.59 12.48 14.44
CA GLN A 403 21.65 13.09 15.76
C GLN A 403 20.30 13.31 16.43
N TRP A 404 19.21 12.92 15.80
CA TRP A 404 17.91 13.07 16.42
C TRP A 404 17.63 11.93 17.39
N ILE A 405 18.02 12.17 18.63
CA ILE A 405 17.80 11.28 19.76
C ILE A 405 16.31 11.38 20.13
N SER A 406 15.69 10.27 20.53
CA SER A 406 14.33 10.24 21.11
C SER A 406 14.07 11.34 22.15
N ASP A 407 15.12 11.85 22.80
CA ASP A 407 15.08 12.93 23.78
C ASP A 407 14.77 14.31 23.17
N GLU A 408 15.21 14.61 21.95
CA GLU A 408 14.91 15.87 21.27
C GLU A 408 13.47 15.89 20.75
N GLU A 409 13.00 14.77 20.17
CA GLU A 409 11.58 14.57 19.84
C GLU A 409 10.70 14.71 21.10
N LYS A 410 11.12 14.10 22.21
CA LYS A 410 10.41 14.22 23.48
C LYS A 410 10.37 15.67 23.98
N ARG A 411 11.48 16.40 23.92
CA ARG A 411 11.53 17.83 24.30
C ARG A 411 10.61 18.69 23.43
N LEU A 412 10.56 18.43 22.13
CA LEU A 412 9.64 19.12 21.21
C LEU A 412 8.18 18.84 21.57
N ASN A 413 7.82 17.58 21.77
CA ASN A 413 6.45 17.23 22.16
C ASN A 413 6.10 17.78 23.56
N ASP A 414 7.02 17.77 24.53
CA ASP A 414 6.80 18.40 25.83
C ASP A 414 6.61 19.93 25.73
N TYR A 415 7.31 20.58 24.79
CA TYR A 415 7.12 21.99 24.44
C TYR A 415 5.73 22.24 23.83
N LEU A 416 5.34 21.48 22.80
CA LEU A 416 4.02 21.61 22.16
C LEU A 416 2.88 21.32 23.13
N GLN A 417 3.06 20.37 24.05
CA GLN A 417 2.09 20.00 25.08
C GLN A 417 2.13 20.90 26.33
N LYS A 418 2.75 22.08 26.22
CA LYS A 418 2.80 23.15 27.24
C LYS A 418 3.43 22.75 28.59
N LYS A 419 4.16 21.62 28.67
CA LYS A 419 4.90 21.24 29.88
C LYS A 419 6.17 22.07 30.05
N THR A 420 6.70 22.65 28.97
CA THR A 420 7.88 23.53 28.99
C THR A 420 7.58 24.89 28.35
N HIS A 421 8.29 25.94 28.81
CA HIS A 421 8.21 27.31 28.28
C HIS A 421 9.34 27.67 27.30
N VAL A 422 10.34 26.80 27.16
CA VAL A 422 11.54 27.06 26.35
C VAL A 422 11.44 26.24 25.06
N ASN A 423 11.48 26.91 23.91
CA ASN A 423 11.54 26.25 22.61
C ASN A 423 12.87 25.49 22.49
N PRO A 424 12.85 24.16 22.28
CA PRO A 424 14.07 23.35 22.23
C PRO A 424 14.97 23.71 21.05
N PHE A 425 14.44 24.37 20.01
CA PHE A 425 15.19 24.76 18.81
C PHE A 425 15.83 26.15 18.88
N ILE A 426 15.42 27.00 19.83
CA ILE A 426 15.95 28.37 19.95
C ILE A 426 17.26 28.41 20.77
N ASN A 427 17.68 27.30 21.38
CA ASN A 427 18.92 27.24 22.14
C ASN A 427 19.93 26.27 21.54
N ASN A 428 20.80 26.81 20.68
CA ASN A 428 22.19 26.36 20.48
C ASN A 428 22.99 27.39 19.67
N ASN A 429 23.00 28.66 20.11
CA ASN A 429 24.09 29.63 19.89
C ASN A 429 23.78 30.95 20.61
N ALA A 430 24.34 31.08 21.82
CA ALA A 430 24.97 32.32 22.26
C ALA A 430 26.35 31.95 22.82
#